data_AF-A0A8G2C401-F1
#
_entry.id   AF-A0A8G2C401-F1
#
_cell.length_a   1.000
_cell.length_b   1.000
_cell.length_c   1.000
_cell.angle_alpha   90.00
_cell.angle_beta   90.00
_cell.angle_gamma   90.00
#
_symmetry.space_group_name_H-M   'P 1'
#
loop_
_entity.id
_entity.type
_entity.pdbx_description
1 polymer ?
#
loop_
_entity_poly.entity_id
_entity_poly.type
_entity_poly.pdbx_seq_one_letter_code
_entity_poly.pdbx_strand_id
1 'polypeptide(L)'
;MLLIPISHTIHYKAAFDINNSKGNALTSVRNEIKNWLKNHDATKNQKHKLDQSWFDLGDTEQYKIGEGYIRTAINKGEYRQTNPKTWAIEFLHKDFKEMCRLWSTEIALTQLENKKLRFACTLKHAIFENWVGFIPSEPFFSVPKFIKDIIAKYECYKEETTIQKTINQCIEVDINSIQSEIINKKRVLPIIIAAENESNKNSIDVETLQKITIGNANIYLIKSNKISDFNSIFPYELSIQPGMIRIFFKFDNTPSNAKIHRFYTENKIQEIGQQCVFDQIGIAISRNSKSFTASEIITIKDVINARARDYLTHLKHENKNTTSATSTYVQLLEEVNTNLEHKIKDQEKFIDEVIEQNNIFDEEISKLKSKNYHLTTTKQESLPKLILPIIPELPDDITTCLVYFSEMFPDKIIIHQNAFESAKNFSGNDNIYSVKSAWRILNQISTTLHNIIFSDDKDCDVEKEFCDSTGIRLSLREGKQTNKDKSIMKKRECEYNGINYTCTPHIKTNKREGYLRIHIAFLHEEKKILIGHCGEHLETYGTQKIC
;
A
#
# COMPACT_ATOMS: atom_id res chain seq x y z
N MET A 1 -4.20 38.03 -1.40
CA MET A 1 -4.99 36.90 -1.95
C MET A 1 -4.75 35.69 -1.07
N LEU A 2 -5.81 35.08 -0.54
CA LEU A 2 -5.70 33.83 0.22
C LEU A 2 -5.71 32.65 -0.76
N LEU A 3 -4.73 31.76 -0.67
CA LEU A 3 -4.66 30.54 -1.47
C LEU A 3 -4.59 29.32 -0.55
N ILE A 4 -4.96 28.16 -1.07
CA ILE A 4 -4.72 26.90 -0.35
C ILE A 4 -3.21 26.63 -0.31
N PRO A 5 -2.64 26.26 0.86
CA PRO A 5 -1.23 25.89 0.97
C PRO A 5 -0.82 24.76 0.01
N ILE A 6 0.47 24.72 -0.35
CA ILE A 6 1.03 23.65 -1.22
C ILE A 6 0.94 22.28 -0.54
N SER A 7 1.05 22.23 0.80
CA SER A 7 0.94 21.03 1.63
C SER A 7 -0.48 20.46 1.77
N HIS A 8 -1.40 20.83 0.87
CA HIS A 8 -2.78 20.37 0.93
C HIS A 8 -2.91 18.89 0.62
N THR A 9 -3.93 18.28 1.23
CA THR A 9 -4.37 16.92 0.97
C THR A 9 -5.70 16.97 0.22
N ILE A 10 -5.85 16.15 -0.83
CA ILE A 10 -7.14 15.99 -1.51
C ILE A 10 -8.06 15.20 -0.58
N HIS A 11 -9.22 15.76 -0.25
CA HIS A 11 -10.26 15.07 0.50
C HIS A 11 -11.14 14.23 -0.42
N TYR A 12 -11.61 14.85 -1.51
CA TYR A 12 -12.56 14.28 -2.46
C TYR A 12 -12.27 14.84 -3.85
N LYS A 13 -12.42 14.01 -4.88
CA LYS A 13 -12.40 14.46 -6.27
C LYS A 13 -13.35 13.63 -7.12
N ALA A 14 -14.00 14.24 -8.09
CA ALA A 14 -14.88 13.56 -9.04
C ALA A 14 -14.97 14.33 -10.36
N ALA A 15 -15.13 13.59 -11.45
CA ALA A 15 -15.51 14.14 -12.74
C ALA A 15 -16.50 13.22 -13.46
N PHE A 16 -17.50 13.82 -14.07
CA PHE A 16 -18.58 13.15 -14.80
C PHE A 16 -19.33 14.12 -15.71
N ASP A 17 -19.99 13.58 -16.73
CA ASP A 17 -20.92 14.30 -17.57
C ASP A 17 -22.30 14.40 -16.92
N ILE A 18 -22.97 15.52 -17.16
CA ILE A 18 -24.32 15.83 -16.71
C ILE A 18 -25.16 16.10 -17.96
N ASN A 19 -26.29 15.39 -18.06
CA ASN A 19 -27.31 15.67 -19.07
C ASN A 19 -28.49 16.39 -18.43
N ASN A 20 -28.86 17.54 -18.99
CA ASN A 20 -30.03 18.32 -18.58
C ASN A 20 -31.04 18.42 -19.72
N SER A 21 -32.11 17.62 -19.63
CA SER A 21 -33.18 17.62 -20.63
C SER A 21 -34.02 18.92 -20.64
N LYS A 22 -34.03 19.67 -19.53
CA LYS A 22 -34.96 20.80 -19.27
C LYS A 22 -34.40 22.18 -19.63
N GLY A 23 -33.17 22.29 -20.11
CA GLY A 23 -32.59 23.59 -20.48
C GLY A 23 -31.07 23.57 -20.59
N ASN A 24 -30.45 24.75 -20.51
CA ASN A 24 -29.00 24.87 -20.53
C ASN A 24 -28.38 24.21 -19.27
N ALA A 25 -27.56 23.19 -19.48
CA ALA A 25 -26.96 22.40 -18.39
C ALA A 25 -26.05 23.25 -17.50
N LEU A 26 -25.21 24.09 -18.10
CA LEU A 26 -24.24 24.94 -17.41
C LEU A 26 -24.92 25.92 -16.45
N THR A 27 -25.94 26.65 -16.93
CA THR A 27 -26.70 27.62 -16.13
C THR A 27 -27.39 26.93 -14.95
N SER A 28 -27.97 25.76 -15.20
CA SER A 28 -28.71 25.00 -14.19
C SER A 28 -27.79 24.49 -13.08
N VAL A 29 -26.67 23.85 -13.45
CA VAL A 29 -25.69 23.32 -12.48
C VAL A 29 -25.00 24.46 -11.72
N ARG A 30 -24.69 25.58 -12.39
CA ARG A 30 -24.15 26.77 -11.72
C ARG A 30 -25.11 27.34 -10.68
N ASN A 31 -26.41 27.34 -10.95
CA ASN A 31 -27.42 27.75 -9.97
C ASN A 31 -27.46 26.80 -8.76
N GLU A 32 -27.28 25.48 -8.94
CA GLU A 32 -27.14 24.56 -7.81
C GLU A 32 -25.92 24.87 -6.95
N ILE A 33 -24.77 25.16 -7.57
CA ILE A 33 -23.55 25.56 -6.86
C ILE A 33 -23.76 26.88 -6.12
N LYS A 34 -24.40 27.87 -6.76
CA LYS A 34 -24.73 29.16 -6.14
C LYS A 34 -25.66 28.97 -4.94
N ASN A 35 -26.68 28.12 -5.05
CA ASN A 35 -27.61 27.81 -3.96
C ASN A 35 -26.90 27.10 -2.80
N TRP A 36 -26.02 26.15 -3.10
CA TRP A 36 -25.18 25.51 -2.08
C TRP A 36 -24.33 26.56 -1.34
N LEU A 37 -23.64 27.43 -2.08
CA LEU A 37 -22.83 28.49 -1.48
C LEU A 37 -23.65 29.42 -0.61
N LYS A 38 -24.85 29.85 -1.03
CA LYS A 38 -25.74 30.71 -0.23
C LYS A 38 -26.18 30.10 1.10
N ASN A 39 -26.25 28.77 1.15
CA ASN A 39 -26.63 28.01 2.34
C ASN A 39 -25.43 27.56 3.17
N HIS A 40 -24.20 27.77 2.68
CA HIS A 40 -22.98 27.41 3.38
C HIS A 40 -22.71 28.35 4.57
N ASP A 41 -22.30 27.81 5.71
CA ASP A 41 -22.11 28.59 6.94
C ASP A 41 -21.14 29.76 6.75
N ALA A 42 -20.03 29.52 6.06
CA ALA A 42 -19.01 30.53 5.80
C ALA A 42 -19.49 31.73 4.97
N THR A 43 -20.62 31.67 4.25
CA THR A 43 -21.10 32.78 3.41
C THR A 43 -22.33 33.49 3.98
N LYS A 44 -22.92 32.98 5.07
CA LYS A 44 -24.23 33.38 5.61
C LYS A 44 -24.43 34.90 5.69
N ASN A 45 -23.43 35.62 6.17
CA ASN A 45 -23.53 37.06 6.45
C ASN A 45 -23.49 37.96 5.20
N GLN A 46 -23.08 37.44 4.04
CA GLN A 46 -22.96 38.24 2.80
C GLN A 46 -23.43 37.50 1.54
N LYS A 47 -24.34 36.53 1.70
CA LYS A 47 -24.82 35.68 0.59
C LYS A 47 -25.44 36.43 -0.60
N HIS A 48 -25.95 37.66 -0.39
CA HIS A 48 -26.48 38.51 -1.47
C HIS A 48 -25.40 38.92 -2.50
N LYS A 49 -24.11 38.93 -2.11
CA LYS A 49 -23.01 39.20 -3.04
C LYS A 49 -22.86 38.15 -4.14
N LEU A 50 -23.38 36.93 -3.92
CA LEU A 50 -23.36 35.85 -4.91
C LEU A 50 -24.35 36.06 -6.08
N ASP A 51 -25.27 37.01 -5.95
CA ASP A 51 -26.22 37.38 -7.01
C ASP A 51 -25.66 38.44 -7.96
N GLN A 52 -24.47 38.97 -7.67
CA GLN A 52 -23.80 39.91 -8.55
C GLN A 52 -23.21 39.18 -9.77
N SER A 53 -23.08 39.93 -10.87
CA SER A 53 -22.71 39.40 -12.18
C SER A 53 -21.31 38.76 -12.22
N TRP A 54 -20.39 39.15 -11.33
CA TRP A 54 -19.03 38.59 -11.27
C TRP A 54 -19.04 37.07 -11.10
N PHE A 55 -20.01 36.51 -10.36
CA PHE A 55 -20.09 35.06 -10.15
C PHE A 55 -20.31 34.29 -11.45
N ASP A 56 -21.17 34.84 -12.33
CA ASP A 56 -21.56 34.20 -13.58
C ASP A 56 -20.61 34.54 -14.73
N LEU A 57 -20.09 35.77 -14.75
CA LEU A 57 -19.24 36.29 -15.81
C LEU A 57 -17.76 36.04 -15.57
N GLY A 58 -17.35 35.72 -14.34
CA GLY A 58 -15.95 35.60 -13.92
C GLY A 58 -15.18 36.93 -13.98
N ASP A 59 -14.12 37.02 -13.19
CA ASP A 59 -13.15 38.12 -13.25
C ASP A 59 -11.80 37.67 -12.66
N THR A 60 -10.89 38.61 -12.43
CA THR A 60 -9.56 38.37 -11.85
C THR A 60 -9.53 38.51 -10.33
N GLU A 61 -10.65 38.88 -9.71
CA GLU A 61 -10.70 39.28 -8.32
C GLU A 61 -10.98 38.09 -7.39
N GLN A 62 -10.64 38.29 -6.11
CA GLN A 62 -11.02 37.39 -5.04
C GLN A 62 -12.01 38.09 -4.12
N TYR A 63 -13.22 37.56 -4.04
CA TYR A 63 -14.30 38.12 -3.25
C TYR A 63 -14.36 37.48 -1.87
N LYS A 64 -14.26 38.29 -0.81
CA LYS A 64 -14.61 37.86 0.54
C LYS A 64 -16.12 37.88 0.72
N ILE A 65 -16.70 36.72 1.04
CA ILE A 65 -18.14 36.53 1.29
C ILE A 65 -18.31 35.87 2.66
N GLY A 66 -18.69 36.66 3.65
CA GLY A 66 -18.69 36.22 5.04
C GLY A 66 -17.25 35.89 5.49
N GLU A 67 -17.05 34.67 5.94
CA GLU A 67 -15.76 34.09 6.34
C GLU A 67 -15.07 33.29 5.21
N GLY A 68 -15.71 33.19 4.04
CA GLY A 68 -15.16 32.51 2.88
C GLY A 68 -14.60 33.47 1.82
N TYR A 69 -13.76 32.93 0.93
CA TYR A 69 -13.18 33.62 -0.22
C TYR A 69 -13.54 32.88 -1.49
N ILE A 70 -14.01 33.60 -2.51
CA ILE A 70 -14.44 33.02 -3.78
C ILE A 70 -13.70 33.68 -4.94
N ARG A 71 -13.30 32.87 -5.90
CA ARG A 71 -12.78 33.29 -7.20
C ARG A 71 -13.51 32.56 -8.30
N THR A 72 -13.71 33.22 -9.44
CA THR A 72 -14.39 32.62 -10.59
C THR A 72 -13.68 32.98 -11.88
N ALA A 73 -13.57 32.05 -12.81
CA ALA A 73 -12.97 32.30 -14.12
C ALA A 73 -13.80 31.66 -15.23
N ILE A 74 -13.77 32.28 -16.42
CA ILE A 74 -14.45 31.77 -17.61
C ILE A 74 -13.52 31.65 -18.82
N ASN A 75 -13.87 30.75 -19.73
CA ASN A 75 -13.40 30.77 -21.10
C ASN A 75 -14.61 30.76 -22.02
N LYS A 76 -14.79 31.83 -22.81
CA LYS A 76 -15.92 31.97 -23.73
C LYS A 76 -15.89 30.89 -24.81
N GLY A 77 -14.71 30.64 -25.39
CA GLY A 77 -14.57 29.80 -26.58
C GLY A 77 -15.49 30.30 -27.71
N GLU A 78 -16.21 29.38 -28.35
CA GLU A 78 -17.24 29.67 -29.36
C GLU A 78 -18.57 30.19 -28.75
N TYR A 79 -18.69 30.20 -27.42
CA TYR A 79 -19.92 30.58 -26.73
C TYR A 79 -19.87 32.00 -26.14
N ARG A 80 -21.01 32.46 -25.59
CA ARG A 80 -21.18 33.82 -25.02
C ARG A 80 -20.71 33.89 -23.58
N GLN A 81 -20.48 35.10 -23.07
CA GLN A 81 -20.00 35.30 -21.68
C GLN A 81 -20.94 34.75 -20.61
N THR A 82 -22.25 34.85 -20.82
CA THR A 82 -23.27 34.34 -19.90
C THR A 82 -23.43 32.82 -19.96
N ASN A 83 -22.96 32.19 -21.03
CA ASN A 83 -22.95 30.74 -21.21
C ASN A 83 -21.62 30.32 -21.85
N PRO A 84 -20.50 30.40 -21.12
CA PRO A 84 -19.16 30.21 -21.67
C PRO A 84 -18.87 28.72 -21.93
N LYS A 85 -17.91 28.44 -22.83
CA LYS A 85 -17.38 27.08 -23.04
C LYS A 85 -16.91 26.46 -21.73
N THR A 86 -16.23 27.23 -20.87
CA THR A 86 -15.87 26.77 -19.52
C THR A 86 -16.08 27.84 -18.46
N TRP A 87 -16.40 27.38 -17.25
CA TRP A 87 -16.51 28.19 -16.04
C TRP A 87 -15.91 27.41 -14.88
N ALA A 88 -15.10 28.07 -14.06
CA ALA A 88 -14.55 27.48 -12.85
C ALA A 88 -14.72 28.40 -11.65
N ILE A 89 -14.79 27.81 -10.47
CA ILE A 89 -14.87 28.48 -9.19
C ILE A 89 -13.90 27.84 -8.19
N GLU A 90 -13.30 28.66 -7.36
CA GLU A 90 -12.55 28.24 -6.18
C GLU A 90 -13.22 28.88 -4.96
N PHE A 91 -13.58 28.07 -3.97
CA PHE A 91 -14.14 28.52 -2.69
C PHE A 91 -13.27 28.08 -1.54
N LEU A 92 -12.66 29.03 -0.84
CA LEU A 92 -11.85 28.80 0.35
C LEU A 92 -12.60 29.21 1.61
N HIS A 93 -12.55 28.40 2.66
CA HIS A 93 -13.08 28.75 3.97
C HIS A 93 -12.37 27.99 5.08
N LYS A 94 -12.39 28.53 6.31
CA LYS A 94 -11.91 27.80 7.48
C LYS A 94 -12.88 26.68 7.86
N ASP A 95 -12.34 25.60 8.42
CA ASP A 95 -13.15 24.56 9.06
C ASP A 95 -13.91 25.14 10.26
N PHE A 96 -15.15 24.71 10.44
CA PHE A 96 -16.00 25.19 11.51
C PHE A 96 -15.59 24.65 12.90
N LYS A 97 -15.08 23.41 12.95
CA LYS A 97 -14.63 22.77 14.19
C LYS A 97 -13.15 23.03 14.43
N GLU A 98 -12.33 22.83 13.41
CA GLU A 98 -10.87 22.90 13.50
C GLU A 98 -10.34 24.18 12.83
N MET A 99 -10.41 25.32 13.51
CA MET A 99 -10.11 26.64 12.92
C MET A 99 -8.72 26.77 12.24
N CYS A 100 -7.78 25.88 12.58
CA CYS A 100 -6.46 25.76 11.95
C CYS A 100 -6.48 25.13 10.55
N ARG A 101 -7.55 24.43 10.19
CA ARG A 101 -7.74 23.79 8.89
C ARG A 101 -8.46 24.73 7.93
N LEU A 102 -7.90 24.85 6.73
CA LEU A 102 -8.47 25.55 5.58
C LEU A 102 -8.98 24.52 4.57
N TRP A 103 -10.20 24.73 4.08
CA TRP A 103 -10.80 23.96 2.99
C TRP A 103 -10.77 24.76 1.70
N SER A 104 -10.51 24.10 0.57
CA SER A 104 -10.67 24.66 -0.78
C SER A 104 -11.52 23.73 -1.63
N THR A 105 -12.64 24.24 -2.14
CA THR A 105 -13.49 23.55 -3.11
C THR A 105 -13.29 24.18 -4.49
N GLU A 106 -12.69 23.42 -5.40
CA GLU A 106 -12.52 23.80 -6.80
C GLU A 106 -13.55 23.05 -7.64
N ILE A 107 -14.32 23.78 -8.45
CA ILE A 107 -15.31 23.21 -9.36
C ILE A 107 -15.11 23.81 -10.74
N ALA A 108 -15.12 22.97 -11.77
CA ALA A 108 -15.10 23.38 -13.15
C ALA A 108 -16.24 22.74 -13.94
N LEU A 109 -16.86 23.54 -14.79
CA LEU A 109 -17.94 23.19 -15.69
C LEU A 109 -17.47 23.46 -17.12
N THR A 110 -17.46 22.44 -17.97
CA THR A 110 -17.12 22.56 -19.39
C THR A 110 -18.34 22.18 -20.23
N GLN A 111 -18.84 23.12 -21.01
CA GLN A 111 -19.95 22.90 -21.92
C GLN A 111 -19.48 22.04 -23.09
N LEU A 112 -20.12 20.87 -23.26
CA LEU A 112 -19.91 20.00 -24.41
C LEU A 112 -20.97 20.30 -25.48
N GLU A 113 -22.22 20.42 -25.05
CA GLU A 113 -23.37 20.78 -25.88
C GLU A 113 -24.35 21.63 -25.05
N ASN A 114 -25.43 22.14 -25.65
CA ASN A 114 -26.44 22.91 -24.90
C ASN A 114 -27.04 22.15 -23.70
N LYS A 115 -27.24 20.84 -23.85
CA LYS A 115 -27.82 19.98 -22.81
C LYS A 115 -26.80 19.11 -22.07
N LYS A 116 -25.55 19.07 -22.52
CA LYS A 116 -24.50 18.19 -21.99
C LYS A 116 -23.34 19.02 -21.42
N LEU A 117 -22.98 18.73 -20.18
CA LEU A 117 -21.95 19.45 -19.42
C LEU A 117 -20.98 18.47 -18.78
N ARG A 118 -19.68 18.71 -18.93
CA ARG A 118 -18.67 18.04 -18.12
C ARG A 118 -18.50 18.78 -16.80
N PHE A 119 -18.67 18.05 -15.69
CA PHE A 119 -18.47 18.52 -14.33
C PHE A 119 -17.18 17.92 -13.76
N ALA A 120 -16.35 18.75 -13.13
CA ALA A 120 -15.19 18.32 -12.37
C ALA A 120 -15.12 19.07 -11.03
N CYS A 121 -14.74 18.36 -9.97
CA CYS A 121 -14.62 18.93 -8.63
C CYS A 121 -13.44 18.33 -7.88
N THR A 122 -12.71 19.16 -7.16
CA THR A 122 -11.69 18.76 -6.18
C THR A 122 -11.93 19.52 -4.87
N LEU A 123 -12.05 18.78 -3.77
CA LEU A 123 -12.08 19.31 -2.41
C LEU A 123 -10.75 18.99 -1.75
N LYS A 124 -10.10 20.02 -1.21
CA LYS A 124 -8.79 19.96 -0.56
C LYS A 124 -8.90 20.49 0.86
N HIS A 125 -8.03 20.00 1.75
CA HIS A 125 -7.78 20.64 3.04
C HIS A 125 -6.29 20.77 3.31
N ALA A 126 -5.92 21.80 4.07
CA ALA A 126 -4.57 21.99 4.58
C ALA A 126 -4.63 22.67 5.95
N ILE A 127 -3.56 22.58 6.72
CA ILE A 127 -3.37 23.49 7.86
C ILE A 127 -2.86 24.82 7.29
N PHE A 128 -3.43 25.95 7.72
CA PHE A 128 -3.01 27.24 7.20
C PHE A 128 -1.57 27.58 7.63
N GLU A 129 -0.87 28.35 6.80
CA GLU A 129 0.54 28.68 7.02
C GLU A 129 0.75 29.49 8.32
N ASN A 130 1.87 29.23 9.01
CA ASN A 130 2.23 29.85 10.29
C ASN A 130 1.31 29.48 11.47
N TRP A 131 0.53 28.39 11.38
CA TRP A 131 -0.15 27.84 12.55
C TRP A 131 0.86 27.32 13.58
N VAL A 132 0.72 27.78 14.83
CA VAL A 132 1.48 27.29 15.98
C VAL A 132 0.50 26.68 16.96
N GLY A 133 0.51 25.36 17.10
CA GLY A 133 -0.38 24.63 17.99
C GLY A 133 -0.54 23.16 17.61
N PHE A 134 -1.47 22.47 18.27
CA PHE A 134 -1.79 21.08 17.96
C PHE A 134 -2.35 20.96 16.53
N ILE A 135 -1.91 19.91 15.83
CA ILE A 135 -2.41 19.56 14.50
C ILE A 135 -3.57 18.58 14.71
N PRO A 136 -4.78 18.90 14.20
CA PRO A 136 -5.93 18.02 14.35
C PRO A 136 -5.74 16.73 13.55
N SER A 137 -6.41 15.66 13.95
CA SER A 137 -6.46 14.41 13.18
C SER A 137 -7.07 14.63 11.79
N GLU A 138 -6.78 13.75 10.84
CA GLU A 138 -7.41 13.76 9.52
C GLU A 138 -8.94 13.81 9.63
N PRO A 139 -9.63 14.63 8.81
CA PRO A 139 -11.08 14.67 8.80
C PRO A 139 -11.64 13.35 8.27
N PHE A 140 -12.75 12.88 8.87
CA PHE A 140 -13.51 11.75 8.35
C PHE A 140 -13.91 11.98 6.90
N PHE A 141 -13.88 10.91 6.11
CA PHE A 141 -14.17 11.01 4.70
C PHE A 141 -15.63 11.40 4.46
N SER A 142 -15.86 12.36 3.56
CA SER A 142 -17.20 12.85 3.24
C SER A 142 -17.29 13.42 1.83
N VAL A 143 -18.44 13.23 1.18
CA VAL A 143 -18.76 13.84 -0.12
C VAL A 143 -19.54 15.14 0.10
N PRO A 144 -19.17 16.26 -0.56
CA PRO A 144 -19.89 17.52 -0.48
C PRO A 144 -21.38 17.38 -0.83
N LYS A 145 -22.25 18.07 -0.08
CA LYS A 145 -23.71 17.96 -0.26
C LYS A 145 -24.17 18.29 -1.68
N PHE A 146 -23.62 19.34 -2.28
CA PHE A 146 -24.02 19.75 -3.63
C PHE A 146 -23.74 18.70 -4.71
N ILE A 147 -22.74 17.83 -4.53
CA ILE A 147 -22.48 16.70 -5.43
C ILE A 147 -23.67 15.72 -5.39
N LYS A 148 -24.16 15.42 -4.18
CA LYS A 148 -25.32 14.54 -3.97
C LYS A 148 -26.57 15.15 -4.59
N ASP A 149 -26.76 16.45 -4.39
CA ASP A 149 -27.90 17.20 -4.94
C ASP A 149 -27.88 17.20 -6.48
N ILE A 150 -26.71 17.42 -7.10
CA ILE A 150 -26.51 17.36 -8.56
C ILE A 150 -26.85 15.96 -9.09
N ILE A 151 -26.28 14.90 -8.50
CA ILE A 151 -26.48 13.52 -8.98
C ILE A 151 -27.94 13.08 -8.79
N ALA A 152 -28.59 13.48 -7.70
CA ALA A 152 -30.01 13.21 -7.51
C ALA A 152 -30.87 13.90 -8.58
N LYS A 153 -30.56 15.15 -8.91
CA LYS A 153 -31.38 15.99 -9.81
C LYS A 153 -31.18 15.69 -11.29
N TYR A 154 -29.96 15.39 -11.72
CA TYR A 154 -29.61 15.23 -13.13
C TYR A 154 -29.24 13.80 -13.49
N GLU A 155 -29.24 13.48 -14.78
CA GLU A 155 -28.65 12.23 -15.24
C GLU A 155 -27.13 12.43 -15.38
N CYS A 156 -26.36 11.62 -14.66
CA CYS A 156 -24.91 11.76 -14.60
C CYS A 156 -24.23 10.49 -15.15
N TYR A 157 -23.16 10.68 -15.90
CA TYR A 157 -22.46 9.60 -16.60
C TYR A 157 -20.96 9.80 -16.47
N LYS A 158 -20.21 8.73 -16.33
CA LYS A 158 -18.76 8.74 -16.53
C LYS A 158 -18.44 7.92 -17.75
N GLU A 159 -18.06 8.61 -18.83
CA GLU A 159 -18.00 8.02 -20.16
C GLU A 159 -19.35 7.36 -20.52
N GLU A 160 -19.37 6.06 -20.80
CA GLU A 160 -20.59 5.31 -21.12
C GLU A 160 -21.29 4.74 -19.86
N THR A 161 -20.76 4.92 -18.65
CA THR A 161 -21.33 4.35 -17.43
C THR A 161 -22.21 5.34 -16.68
N THR A 162 -23.49 5.02 -16.50
CA THR A 162 -24.43 5.81 -15.69
C THR A 162 -24.06 5.77 -14.22
N ILE A 163 -24.03 6.95 -13.56
CA ILE A 163 -23.86 7.06 -12.12
C ILE A 163 -25.22 6.83 -11.45
N GLN A 164 -25.26 5.90 -10.50
CA GLN A 164 -26.49 5.58 -9.78
C GLN A 164 -26.89 6.70 -8.82
N LYS A 165 -28.19 7.04 -8.82
CA LYS A 165 -28.78 8.06 -7.93
C LYS A 165 -29.08 7.53 -6.54
N THR A 166 -29.51 6.28 -6.46
CA THR A 166 -29.90 5.59 -5.24
C THR A 166 -29.33 4.18 -5.28
N ILE A 167 -29.23 3.55 -4.11
CA ILE A 167 -28.99 2.10 -4.06
C ILE A 167 -30.16 1.43 -4.77
N ASN A 168 -29.82 0.60 -5.74
CA ASN A 168 -30.74 -0.39 -6.24
C ASN A 168 -31.01 -1.34 -5.08
N GLN A 169 -32.13 -1.12 -4.36
CA GLN A 169 -32.64 -2.01 -3.31
C GLN A 169 -32.84 -3.37 -3.93
N CYS A 170 -31.80 -4.21 -3.93
CA CYS A 170 -31.74 -5.48 -4.64
C CYS A 170 -32.63 -5.46 -5.89
N ILE A 171 -32.22 -4.81 -7.00
CA ILE A 171 -32.91 -5.17 -8.23
C ILE A 171 -32.76 -6.70 -8.31
N GLU A 172 -33.86 -7.40 -8.53
CA GLU A 172 -33.87 -8.76 -9.06
C GLU A 172 -33.21 -8.72 -10.44
N VAL A 173 -31.95 -8.27 -10.50
CA VAL A 173 -31.18 -8.29 -11.72
C VAL A 173 -30.71 -9.71 -11.80
N ASP A 174 -30.98 -10.29 -12.95
CA ASP A 174 -30.27 -11.46 -13.39
C ASP A 174 -28.76 -11.22 -13.16
N ILE A 175 -28.10 -12.18 -12.51
CA ILE A 175 -26.67 -12.09 -12.22
C ILE A 175 -25.88 -11.93 -13.52
N ASN A 176 -26.43 -12.38 -14.65
CA ASN A 176 -25.90 -12.12 -15.98
C ASN A 176 -25.80 -10.62 -16.31
N SER A 177 -26.75 -9.77 -15.90
CA SER A 177 -26.62 -8.34 -16.17
C SER A 177 -25.54 -7.69 -15.29
N ILE A 178 -25.44 -8.08 -14.01
CA ILE A 178 -24.33 -7.65 -13.13
C ILE A 178 -22.98 -8.10 -13.71
N GLN A 179 -22.90 -9.33 -14.20
CA GLN A 179 -21.72 -9.84 -14.89
C GLN A 179 -21.35 -8.98 -16.10
N SER A 180 -22.34 -8.64 -16.93
CA SER A 180 -22.11 -7.81 -18.11
C SER A 180 -21.55 -6.42 -17.74
N GLU A 181 -21.99 -5.83 -16.63
CA GLU A 181 -21.46 -4.55 -16.15
C GLU A 181 -20.07 -4.66 -15.54
N ILE A 182 -19.83 -5.71 -14.76
CA ILE A 182 -18.53 -5.97 -14.11
C ILE A 182 -17.44 -6.18 -15.16
N ILE A 183 -17.71 -7.00 -16.19
CA ILE A 183 -16.78 -7.37 -17.26
C ILE A 183 -16.70 -6.28 -18.36
N ASN A 184 -17.62 -5.31 -18.39
CA ASN A 184 -17.63 -4.26 -19.39
C ASN A 184 -16.27 -3.53 -19.47
N LYS A 185 -15.53 -3.75 -20.57
CA LYS A 185 -14.20 -3.15 -20.81
C LYS A 185 -14.22 -1.63 -20.96
N LYS A 186 -15.40 -1.06 -21.27
CA LYS A 186 -15.59 0.38 -21.36
C LYS A 186 -15.96 1.01 -20.02
N ARG A 187 -16.24 0.21 -18.99
CA ARG A 187 -16.51 0.71 -17.64
C ARG A 187 -15.30 1.44 -17.09
N VAL A 188 -15.57 2.60 -16.49
CA VAL A 188 -14.56 3.43 -15.81
C VAL A 188 -14.81 3.47 -14.30
N LEU A 189 -16.08 3.44 -13.89
CA LEU A 189 -16.46 3.46 -12.48
C LEU A 189 -16.26 2.08 -11.83
N PRO A 190 -15.58 1.98 -10.68
CA PRO A 190 -15.63 0.81 -9.83
C PRO A 190 -17.07 0.41 -9.49
N ILE A 191 -17.28 -0.89 -9.34
CA ILE A 191 -18.53 -1.48 -8.84
C ILE A 191 -18.26 -2.04 -7.45
N ILE A 192 -19.09 -1.71 -6.48
CA ILE A 192 -19.01 -2.27 -5.14
C ILE A 192 -20.17 -3.25 -4.97
N ILE A 193 -19.86 -4.47 -4.59
CA ILE A 193 -20.85 -5.47 -4.20
C ILE A 193 -20.87 -5.55 -2.68
N ALA A 194 -22.05 -5.36 -2.10
CA ALA A 194 -22.34 -5.71 -0.71
C ALA A 194 -23.17 -6.99 -0.71
N ALA A 195 -22.69 -8.03 -0.04
CA ALA A 195 -23.40 -9.30 0.11
C ALA A 195 -24.08 -9.35 1.50
N GLU A 196 -25.34 -9.76 1.54
CA GLU A 196 -26.01 -10.06 2.81
C GLU A 196 -25.33 -11.23 3.51
N ASN A 197 -25.34 -11.22 4.84
CA ASN A 197 -24.89 -12.35 5.65
C ASN A 197 -25.96 -13.46 5.72
N GLU A 198 -25.65 -14.54 6.42
CA GLU A 198 -26.55 -15.69 6.57
C GLU A 198 -27.88 -15.34 7.28
N SER A 199 -27.90 -14.23 8.03
CA SER A 199 -29.10 -13.69 8.67
C SER A 199 -29.91 -12.74 7.78
N ASN A 200 -29.60 -12.66 6.48
CA ASN A 200 -30.20 -11.71 5.52
C ASN A 200 -30.03 -10.24 5.94
N LYS A 201 -28.88 -9.91 6.56
CA LYS A 201 -28.55 -8.56 6.99
C LYS A 201 -27.24 -8.11 6.35
N ASN A 202 -27.12 -6.81 6.13
CA ASN A 202 -25.87 -6.21 5.68
C ASN A 202 -24.91 -6.05 6.86
N SER A 203 -23.64 -6.40 6.66
CA SER A 203 -22.59 -6.23 7.66
C SER A 203 -22.17 -4.76 7.85
N ILE A 204 -22.63 -3.86 6.96
CA ILE A 204 -22.44 -2.40 7.04
C ILE A 204 -23.70 -1.65 6.64
N ASP A 205 -23.78 -0.37 7.02
CA ASP A 205 -24.76 0.56 6.46
C ASP A 205 -24.42 0.89 4.99
N VAL A 206 -25.11 0.21 4.07
CA VAL A 206 -24.94 0.37 2.62
C VAL A 206 -25.39 1.78 2.17
N GLU A 207 -26.39 2.39 2.82
CA GLU A 207 -26.82 3.76 2.48
C GLU A 207 -25.74 4.78 2.78
N THR A 208 -25.05 4.62 3.91
CA THR A 208 -23.89 5.45 4.23
C THR A 208 -22.75 5.20 3.25
N LEU A 209 -22.49 3.94 2.86
CA LEU A 209 -21.50 3.61 1.83
C LEU A 209 -21.82 4.30 0.49
N GLN A 210 -23.07 4.27 0.03
CA GLN A 210 -23.49 4.98 -1.18
C GLN A 210 -23.23 6.48 -1.06
N LYS A 211 -23.60 7.08 0.08
CA LYS A 211 -23.43 8.53 0.31
C LYS A 211 -21.96 8.96 0.27
N ILE A 212 -21.01 8.08 0.54
CA ILE A 212 -19.57 8.40 0.49
C ILE A 212 -18.91 8.03 -0.84
N THR A 213 -19.49 7.12 -1.65
CA THR A 213 -18.91 6.74 -2.95
C THR A 213 -19.63 7.36 -4.15
N ILE A 214 -20.73 8.08 -3.93
CA ILE A 214 -21.54 8.69 -4.97
C ILE A 214 -20.70 9.58 -5.90
N GLY A 215 -20.89 9.40 -7.21
CA GLY A 215 -20.11 10.07 -8.25
C GLY A 215 -18.82 9.33 -8.65
N ASN A 216 -18.31 8.44 -7.81
CA ASN A 216 -17.05 7.71 -8.05
C ASN A 216 -17.18 6.19 -8.09
N ALA A 217 -18.27 5.59 -7.60
CA ALA A 217 -18.57 4.17 -7.78
C ALA A 217 -20.07 3.89 -7.74
N ASN A 218 -20.48 2.77 -8.35
CA ASN A 218 -21.83 2.23 -8.27
C ASN A 218 -21.86 1.06 -7.28
N ILE A 219 -22.98 0.88 -6.57
CA ILE A 219 -23.14 -0.15 -5.54
C ILE A 219 -24.29 -1.10 -5.90
N TYR A 220 -24.06 -2.39 -5.69
CA TYR A 220 -25.05 -3.45 -5.86
C TYR A 220 -25.14 -4.28 -4.59
N LEU A 221 -26.37 -4.62 -4.21
CA LEU A 221 -26.69 -5.50 -3.10
C LEU A 221 -26.98 -6.91 -3.63
N ILE A 222 -26.32 -7.92 -3.08
CA ILE A 222 -26.56 -9.34 -3.39
C ILE A 222 -27.16 -10.01 -2.16
N LYS A 223 -28.36 -10.59 -2.33
CA LYS A 223 -29.01 -11.37 -1.27
C LYS A 223 -28.25 -12.66 -0.98
N SER A 224 -28.36 -13.14 0.26
CA SER A 224 -27.67 -14.35 0.73
C SER A 224 -27.91 -15.56 -0.20
N ASN A 225 -29.14 -15.75 -0.68
CA ASN A 225 -29.54 -16.85 -1.56
C ASN A 225 -29.01 -16.75 -2.99
N LYS A 226 -28.44 -15.61 -3.39
CA LYS A 226 -27.87 -15.37 -4.73
C LYS A 226 -26.35 -15.40 -4.78
N ILE A 227 -25.70 -15.60 -3.63
CA ILE A 227 -24.24 -15.69 -3.53
C ILE A 227 -23.71 -16.91 -4.30
N SER A 228 -24.35 -18.07 -4.19
CA SER A 228 -23.94 -19.28 -4.92
C SER A 228 -24.02 -19.08 -6.43
N ASP A 229 -25.13 -18.51 -6.90
CA ASP A 229 -25.34 -18.21 -8.31
C ASP A 229 -24.24 -17.25 -8.82
N PHE A 230 -23.89 -16.21 -8.04
CA PHE A 230 -22.80 -15.29 -8.39
C PHE A 230 -21.46 -16.02 -8.49
N ASN A 231 -21.12 -16.83 -7.48
CA ASN A 231 -19.86 -17.55 -7.43
C ASN A 231 -19.73 -18.66 -8.50
N SER A 232 -20.84 -19.09 -9.10
CA SER A 232 -20.83 -20.05 -10.21
C SER A 232 -20.35 -19.44 -11.53
N ILE A 233 -20.46 -18.11 -11.66
CA ILE A 233 -20.16 -17.37 -12.90
C ILE A 233 -18.74 -16.80 -12.87
N PHE A 234 -18.27 -16.39 -11.68
CA PHE A 234 -16.96 -15.77 -11.52
C PHE A 234 -15.89 -16.79 -11.06
N PRO A 235 -14.62 -16.59 -11.45
CA PRO A 235 -13.50 -17.35 -10.90
C PRO A 235 -13.48 -17.32 -9.38
N TYR A 236 -12.92 -18.37 -8.76
CA TYR A 236 -12.84 -18.51 -7.31
C TYR A 236 -12.18 -17.29 -6.63
N GLU A 237 -11.16 -16.71 -7.25
CA GLU A 237 -10.44 -15.53 -6.76
C GLU A 237 -11.31 -14.26 -6.75
N LEU A 238 -12.43 -14.27 -7.47
CA LEU A 238 -13.41 -13.19 -7.57
C LEU A 238 -14.69 -13.46 -6.78
N SER A 239 -14.76 -14.60 -6.10
CA SER A 239 -15.90 -15.00 -5.29
C SER A 239 -16.20 -14.02 -4.15
N ILE A 240 -17.47 -14.00 -3.76
CA ILE A 240 -17.99 -13.27 -2.61
C ILE A 240 -18.46 -14.26 -1.54
N GLN A 241 -18.40 -13.85 -0.28
CA GLN A 241 -18.88 -14.62 0.88
C GLN A 241 -20.05 -13.88 1.54
N PRO A 242 -20.90 -14.57 2.33
CA PRO A 242 -21.92 -13.91 3.14
C PRO A 242 -21.31 -12.77 3.98
N GLY A 243 -21.97 -11.61 3.99
CA GLY A 243 -21.53 -10.41 4.73
C GLY A 243 -20.29 -9.70 4.16
N MET A 244 -19.79 -10.12 2.99
CA MET A 244 -18.62 -9.51 2.36
C MET A 244 -18.96 -8.22 1.60
N ILE A 245 -18.04 -7.27 1.61
CA ILE A 245 -18.01 -6.17 0.64
C ILE A 245 -16.84 -6.41 -0.32
N ARG A 246 -17.07 -6.38 -1.62
CA ARG A 246 -16.02 -6.51 -2.64
C ARG A 246 -16.07 -5.37 -3.65
N ILE A 247 -14.91 -4.84 -4.00
CA ILE A 247 -14.74 -3.69 -4.89
C ILE A 247 -14.15 -4.16 -6.21
N PHE A 248 -14.94 -4.10 -7.26
CA PHE A 248 -14.56 -4.43 -8.61
C PHE A 248 -14.09 -3.19 -9.37
N PHE A 249 -12.77 -2.96 -9.38
CA PHE A 249 -12.14 -2.05 -10.35
C PHE A 249 -12.31 -2.53 -11.79
N LYS A 250 -11.88 -1.73 -12.76
CA LYS A 250 -11.95 -2.07 -14.18
C LYS A 250 -11.18 -3.38 -14.46
N PHE A 251 -11.84 -4.31 -15.16
CA PHE A 251 -11.18 -5.54 -15.61
C PHE A 251 -10.19 -5.22 -16.72
N ASP A 252 -8.99 -5.74 -16.51
CA ASP A 252 -7.91 -5.89 -17.46
C ASP A 252 -7.74 -7.41 -17.66
N ASN A 253 -7.56 -7.86 -18.90
CA ASN A 253 -7.52 -9.27 -19.28
C ASN A 253 -6.23 -10.02 -18.85
N THR A 254 -5.43 -9.46 -17.93
CA THR A 254 -4.22 -10.11 -17.43
C THR A 254 -4.54 -11.17 -16.37
N PRO A 255 -3.84 -12.33 -16.38
CA PRO A 255 -4.11 -13.46 -15.47
C PRO A 255 -3.94 -13.18 -13.95
N SER A 256 -3.51 -11.98 -13.54
CA SER A 256 -3.16 -11.63 -12.15
C SER A 256 -4.09 -10.59 -11.52
N ASN A 257 -5.21 -10.27 -12.17
CA ASN A 257 -6.01 -9.09 -11.82
C ASN A 257 -6.82 -9.22 -10.51
N ALA A 258 -6.99 -10.43 -9.96
CA ALA A 258 -7.78 -10.63 -8.73
C ALA A 258 -7.35 -9.74 -7.55
N LYS A 259 -6.05 -9.43 -7.44
CA LYS A 259 -5.49 -8.66 -6.32
C LYS A 259 -5.89 -7.19 -6.29
N ILE A 260 -6.26 -6.59 -7.43
CA ILE A 260 -6.72 -5.20 -7.45
C ILE A 260 -8.14 -5.08 -6.87
N HIS A 261 -8.93 -6.14 -6.96
CA HIS A 261 -10.31 -6.19 -6.50
C HIS A 261 -10.37 -6.44 -4.99
N ARG A 262 -10.20 -5.37 -4.20
CA ARG A 262 -10.17 -5.43 -2.74
C ARG A 262 -11.51 -5.86 -2.16
N PHE A 263 -11.46 -6.51 -1.00
CA PHE A 263 -12.65 -6.95 -0.27
C PHE A 263 -12.47 -6.82 1.24
N TYR A 264 -13.59 -6.77 1.94
CA TYR A 264 -13.70 -6.80 3.39
C TYR A 264 -14.63 -7.95 3.76
N THR A 265 -14.14 -8.90 4.55
CA THR A 265 -14.98 -9.96 5.13
C THR A 265 -15.79 -9.42 6.29
N GLU A 266 -16.90 -10.08 6.64
CA GLU A 266 -17.74 -9.71 7.78
C GLU A 266 -16.92 -9.62 9.08
N ASN A 267 -16.08 -10.62 9.36
CA ASN A 267 -15.18 -10.61 10.52
C ASN A 267 -14.25 -9.39 10.53
N LYS A 268 -13.70 -9.00 9.37
CA LYS A 268 -12.80 -7.85 9.30
C LYS A 268 -13.55 -6.54 9.54
N ILE A 269 -14.76 -6.42 9.02
CA ILE A 269 -15.64 -5.26 9.25
C ILE A 269 -15.95 -5.12 10.74
N GLN A 270 -16.24 -6.23 11.43
CA GLN A 270 -16.48 -6.26 12.87
C GLN A 270 -15.22 -5.89 13.67
N GLU A 271 -14.05 -6.37 13.25
CA GLU A 271 -12.76 -6.10 13.92
C GLU A 271 -12.36 -4.62 13.88
N ILE A 272 -12.44 -3.98 12.70
CA ILE A 272 -11.96 -2.59 12.52
C ILE A 272 -13.06 -1.53 12.63
N GLY A 273 -14.33 -1.96 12.62
CA GLY A 273 -15.50 -1.10 12.65
C GLY A 273 -15.87 -0.50 11.29
N GLN A 274 -17.17 -0.30 11.08
CA GLN A 274 -17.72 0.20 9.81
C GLN A 274 -17.14 1.56 9.37
N GLN A 275 -16.85 2.47 10.31
CA GLN A 275 -16.34 3.79 9.98
C GLN A 275 -14.95 3.71 9.34
N CYS A 276 -14.08 2.82 9.84
CA CYS A 276 -12.77 2.59 9.24
C CYS A 276 -12.88 2.03 7.81
N VAL A 277 -13.83 1.12 7.58
CA VAL A 277 -14.13 0.60 6.24
C VAL A 277 -14.60 1.73 5.31
N PHE A 278 -15.51 2.58 5.78
CA PHE A 278 -15.99 3.75 5.03
C PHE A 278 -14.86 4.70 4.64
N ASP A 279 -13.97 5.04 5.57
CA ASP A 279 -12.84 5.93 5.28
C ASP A 279 -11.89 5.28 4.27
N GLN A 280 -11.55 3.99 4.43
CA GLN A 280 -10.68 3.29 3.49
C GLN A 280 -11.27 3.23 2.07
N ILE A 281 -12.56 2.90 1.94
CA ILE A 281 -13.24 2.84 0.64
C ILE A 281 -13.34 4.24 0.02
N GLY A 282 -13.78 5.23 0.80
CA GLY A 282 -13.91 6.61 0.36
C GLY A 282 -12.58 7.19 -0.14
N ILE A 283 -11.50 6.98 0.62
CA ILE A 283 -10.15 7.38 0.26
C ILE A 283 -9.69 6.67 -1.02
N ALA A 284 -9.85 5.34 -1.11
CA ALA A 284 -9.39 4.58 -2.27
C ALA A 284 -10.13 4.99 -3.56
N ILE A 285 -11.45 5.18 -3.49
CA ILE A 285 -12.30 5.43 -4.65
C ILE A 285 -12.34 6.92 -5.03
N SER A 286 -12.11 7.83 -4.08
CA SER A 286 -12.13 9.27 -4.36
C SER A 286 -10.74 9.86 -4.42
N ARG A 287 -9.88 9.72 -3.41
CA ARG A 287 -8.55 10.34 -3.38
C ARG A 287 -7.58 9.67 -4.37
N ASN A 288 -7.55 8.34 -4.37
CA ASN A 288 -6.55 7.56 -5.12
C ASN A 288 -7.02 7.11 -6.51
N SER A 289 -8.26 7.42 -6.89
CA SER A 289 -8.78 7.03 -8.20
C SER A 289 -8.25 7.88 -9.35
N LYS A 290 -8.16 7.27 -10.53
CA LYS A 290 -7.95 7.96 -11.82
C LYS A 290 -9.27 8.58 -12.26
N SER A 291 -9.72 9.60 -11.52
CA SER A 291 -11.01 10.25 -11.79
C SER A 291 -11.00 11.27 -12.92
N PHE A 292 -9.82 11.79 -13.29
CA PHE A 292 -9.65 12.82 -14.29
C PHE A 292 -8.90 12.30 -15.52
N THR A 293 -9.26 12.83 -16.68
CA THR A 293 -8.48 12.71 -17.91
C THR A 293 -7.42 13.80 -18.00
N ALA A 294 -6.40 13.63 -18.85
CA ALA A 294 -5.32 14.62 -18.99
C ALA A 294 -5.79 15.98 -19.55
N SER A 295 -6.94 16.00 -20.24
CA SER A 295 -7.55 17.20 -20.82
C SER A 295 -8.62 17.84 -19.93
N GLU A 296 -8.90 17.26 -18.76
CA GLU A 296 -9.94 17.75 -17.85
C GLU A 296 -9.56 19.15 -17.33
N ILE A 297 -10.49 20.10 -17.45
CA ILE A 297 -10.36 21.43 -16.84
C ILE A 297 -10.95 21.33 -15.44
N ILE A 298 -10.13 21.59 -14.41
CA ILE A 298 -10.51 21.40 -13.00
C ILE A 298 -10.39 22.72 -12.24
N THR A 299 -9.32 23.47 -12.50
CA THR A 299 -8.95 24.65 -11.75
C THR A 299 -9.18 25.94 -12.55
N ILE A 300 -9.17 27.08 -11.84
CA ILE A 300 -9.14 28.40 -12.47
C ILE A 300 -7.92 28.53 -13.40
N LYS A 301 -6.76 27.96 -13.02
CA LYS A 301 -5.55 27.96 -13.85
C LYS A 301 -5.77 27.22 -15.16
N ASP A 302 -6.53 26.12 -15.15
CA ASP A 302 -6.86 25.38 -16.38
C ASP A 302 -7.76 26.17 -17.31
N VAL A 303 -8.71 26.93 -16.76
CA VAL A 303 -9.56 27.85 -17.54
C VAL A 303 -8.73 28.98 -18.17
N ILE A 304 -7.80 29.56 -17.43
CA ILE A 304 -6.88 30.59 -17.96
C ILE A 304 -6.03 30.00 -19.10
N ASN A 305 -5.47 28.79 -18.92
CA ASN A 305 -4.71 28.10 -19.96
C ASN A 305 -5.59 27.79 -21.19
N ALA A 306 -6.84 27.37 -20.99
CA ALA A 306 -7.78 27.10 -22.07
C ALA A 306 -8.14 28.38 -22.84
N ARG A 307 -8.32 29.52 -22.14
CA ARG A 307 -8.55 30.83 -22.74
C ARG A 307 -7.36 31.25 -23.62
N ALA A 308 -6.14 31.09 -23.12
CA ALA A 308 -4.93 31.39 -23.90
C ALA A 308 -4.84 30.52 -25.17
N ARG A 309 -5.14 29.22 -25.06
CA ARG A 309 -5.18 28.31 -26.22
C ARG A 309 -6.24 28.70 -27.25
N ASP A 310 -7.47 28.96 -26.81
CA ASP A 310 -8.57 29.34 -27.72
C ASP A 310 -8.26 30.69 -28.41
N TYR A 311 -7.69 31.66 -27.68
CA TYR A 311 -7.24 32.93 -28.26
C TYR A 311 -6.13 32.73 -29.30
N LEU A 312 -5.15 31.88 -29.02
CA LEU A 312 -4.11 31.51 -29.99
C LEU A 312 -4.69 30.85 -31.24
N THR A 313 -5.70 29.99 -31.11
CA THR A 313 -6.36 29.40 -32.28
C THR A 313 -7.09 30.45 -33.11
N HIS A 314 -7.76 31.41 -32.48
CA HIS A 314 -8.42 32.52 -33.18
C HIS A 314 -7.42 33.36 -33.96
N LEU A 315 -6.32 33.77 -33.32
CA LEU A 315 -5.25 34.53 -33.96
C LEU A 315 -4.60 33.75 -35.11
N LYS A 316 -4.41 32.42 -34.99
CA LYS A 316 -3.93 31.59 -36.11
C LYS A 316 -4.87 31.60 -37.31
N HIS A 317 -6.18 31.64 -37.09
CA HIS A 317 -7.17 31.74 -38.16
C HIS A 317 -7.22 33.15 -38.77
N GLU A 318 -7.02 34.21 -37.99
CA GLU A 318 -6.96 35.60 -38.45
C GLU A 318 -5.63 35.98 -39.13
N ASN A 319 -4.52 35.32 -38.77
CA ASN A 319 -3.16 35.53 -39.30
C ASN A 319 -2.96 35.19 -40.79
N LYS A 320 -4.04 34.99 -41.55
CA LYS A 320 -3.93 34.98 -43.02
C LYS A 320 -3.73 36.39 -43.60
N ASN A 321 -3.97 37.50 -42.89
CA ASN A 321 -4.02 38.84 -43.51
C ASN A 321 -3.43 40.07 -42.74
N THR A 322 -2.70 40.01 -41.62
CA THR A 322 -2.21 41.27 -40.97
C THR A 322 -0.93 41.17 -40.12
N THR A 323 -0.02 42.15 -40.26
CA THR A 323 1.32 42.21 -39.62
C THR A 323 1.33 42.59 -38.13
N SER A 324 0.31 43.29 -37.61
CA SER A 324 0.22 43.67 -36.19
C SER A 324 -0.19 42.50 -35.27
N ALA A 325 -0.95 41.54 -35.80
CA ALA A 325 -1.31 40.31 -35.09
C ALA A 325 -0.09 39.42 -34.82
N THR A 326 0.96 39.53 -35.63
CA THR A 326 2.21 38.78 -35.49
C THR A 326 2.99 39.15 -34.22
N SER A 327 3.02 40.42 -33.78
CA SER A 327 3.75 40.79 -32.56
C SER A 327 3.03 40.34 -31.29
N THR A 328 1.71 40.46 -31.25
CA THR A 328 0.87 39.92 -30.16
C THR A 328 0.91 38.39 -30.13
N TYR A 329 0.99 37.75 -31.30
CA TYR A 329 1.16 36.31 -31.42
C TYR A 329 2.51 35.83 -30.87
N VAL A 330 3.60 36.55 -31.15
CA VAL A 330 4.94 36.25 -30.60
C VAL A 330 4.95 36.43 -29.08
N GLN A 331 4.38 37.51 -28.53
CA GLN A 331 4.33 37.73 -27.09
C GLN A 331 3.54 36.64 -26.34
N LEU A 332 2.40 36.19 -26.88
CA LEU A 332 1.63 35.11 -26.25
C LEU A 332 2.33 33.75 -26.39
N LEU A 333 3.01 33.49 -27.51
CA LEU A 333 3.83 32.30 -27.65
C LEU A 333 4.97 32.31 -26.65
N GLU A 334 5.65 33.44 -26.47
CA GLU A 334 6.68 33.61 -25.44
C GLU A 334 6.11 33.36 -24.05
N GLU A 335 4.97 33.94 -23.69
CA GLU A 335 4.32 33.70 -22.38
C GLU A 335 3.93 32.23 -22.17
N VAL A 336 3.40 31.57 -23.20
CA VAL A 336 3.10 30.13 -23.14
C VAL A 336 4.38 29.31 -23.05
N ASN A 337 5.44 29.69 -23.76
CA ASN A 337 6.72 28.99 -23.73
C ASN A 337 7.37 29.14 -22.35
N THR A 338 7.39 30.34 -21.76
CA THR A 338 7.87 30.58 -20.40
C THR A 338 7.05 29.80 -19.37
N ASN A 339 5.72 29.73 -19.54
CA ASN A 339 4.87 28.91 -18.68
C ASN A 339 5.12 27.41 -18.85
N LEU A 340 5.42 26.94 -20.07
CA LEU A 340 5.78 25.55 -20.34
C LEU A 340 7.17 25.23 -19.77
N GLU A 341 8.14 26.12 -19.90
CA GLU A 341 9.48 26.00 -19.30
C GLU A 341 9.40 25.92 -17.77
N HIS A 342 8.57 26.78 -17.15
CA HIS A 342 8.29 26.67 -15.71
C HIS A 342 7.63 25.34 -15.34
N LYS A 343 6.64 24.87 -16.13
CA LYS A 343 6.01 23.57 -15.90
C LYS A 343 6.99 22.41 -16.08
N ILE A 344 7.87 22.46 -17.07
CA ILE A 344 8.92 21.46 -17.29
C ILE A 344 9.84 21.44 -16.08
N LYS A 345 10.31 22.60 -15.61
CA LYS A 345 11.17 22.71 -14.44
C LYS A 345 10.49 22.21 -13.15
N ASP A 346 9.21 22.53 -12.96
CA ASP A 346 8.42 22.04 -11.83
C ASP A 346 8.21 20.52 -11.92
N GLN A 347 7.98 19.99 -13.13
CA GLN A 347 7.83 18.56 -13.39
C GLN A 347 9.16 17.82 -13.23
N GLU A 348 10.28 18.37 -13.66
CA GLU A 348 11.63 17.84 -13.46
C GLU A 348 11.92 17.74 -11.96
N LYS A 349 11.63 18.81 -11.21
CA LYS A 349 11.77 18.79 -9.76
C LYS A 349 10.87 17.73 -9.10
N PHE A 350 9.64 17.59 -9.57
CA PHE A 350 8.73 16.54 -9.09
C PHE A 350 9.21 15.14 -9.47
N ILE A 351 9.79 14.96 -10.65
CA ILE A 351 10.40 13.71 -11.10
C ILE A 351 11.58 13.36 -10.19
N ASP A 352 12.45 14.33 -9.86
CA ASP A 352 13.57 14.14 -8.95
C ASP A 352 13.09 13.74 -7.55
N GLU A 353 12.07 14.42 -7.02
CA GLU A 353 11.44 14.08 -5.73
C GLU A 353 10.80 12.67 -5.77
N VAL A 354 10.16 12.29 -6.87
CA VAL A 354 9.57 10.95 -7.04
C VAL A 354 10.64 9.88 -7.22
N ILE A 355 11.76 10.18 -7.89
CA ILE A 355 12.91 9.28 -8.02
C ILE A 355 13.53 9.06 -6.63
N GLU A 356 13.69 10.13 -5.84
CA GLU A 356 14.19 10.02 -4.47
C GLU A 356 13.24 9.19 -3.60
N GLN A 357 11.93 9.43 -3.67
CA GLN A 357 10.94 8.60 -2.99
C GLN A 357 10.93 7.15 -3.48
N ASN A 358 11.06 6.91 -4.78
CA ASN A 358 11.16 5.55 -5.32
C ASN A 358 12.40 4.84 -4.82
N ASN A 359 13.55 5.53 -4.73
CA ASN A 359 14.77 4.95 -4.14
C ASN A 359 14.55 4.60 -2.66
N ILE A 360 13.91 5.48 -1.89
CA ILE A 360 13.56 5.22 -0.48
C ILE A 360 12.59 4.03 -0.38
N PHE A 361 11.57 3.97 -1.23
CA PHE A 361 10.63 2.86 -1.27
C PHE A 361 11.26 1.57 -1.77
N ASP A 362 12.22 1.61 -2.69
CA ASP A 362 12.96 0.44 -3.15
C ASP A 362 13.87 -0.10 -2.05
N GLU A 363 14.51 0.78 -1.28
CA GLU A 363 15.21 0.40 -0.06
C GLU A 363 14.27 -0.22 0.97
N GLU A 364 13.09 0.37 1.17
CA GLU A 364 12.10 -0.13 2.12
C GLU A 364 11.49 -1.45 1.64
N ILE A 365 11.22 -1.61 0.34
CA ILE A 365 10.82 -2.86 -0.30
C ILE A 365 11.93 -3.88 -0.17
N SER A 366 13.20 -3.51 -0.30
CA SER A 366 14.34 -4.41 -0.10
C SER A 366 14.43 -4.87 1.36
N LYS A 367 14.29 -3.95 2.32
CA LYS A 367 14.21 -4.23 3.77
C LYS A 367 13.00 -5.08 4.13
N LEU A 368 11.85 -4.81 3.51
CA LEU A 368 10.64 -5.58 3.72
C LEU A 368 10.71 -6.92 3.01
N LYS A 369 11.35 -7.03 1.84
CA LYS A 369 11.60 -8.30 1.14
C LYS A 369 12.59 -9.15 1.90
N SER A 370 13.65 -8.59 2.49
CA SER A 370 14.55 -9.34 3.37
C SER A 370 13.80 -9.76 4.64
N LYS A 371 13.01 -8.88 5.25
CA LYS A 371 12.16 -9.23 6.41
C LYS A 371 11.07 -10.25 6.07
N ASN A 372 10.45 -10.16 4.90
CA ASN A 372 9.47 -11.14 4.43
C ASN A 372 10.17 -12.44 4.07
N TYR A 373 11.35 -12.41 3.46
CA TYR A 373 12.18 -13.57 3.21
C TYR A 373 12.55 -14.26 4.51
N HIS A 374 12.91 -13.52 5.56
CA HIS A 374 13.10 -14.03 6.92
C HIS A 374 11.80 -14.58 7.51
N LEU A 375 10.65 -13.93 7.32
CA LEU A 375 9.35 -14.41 7.81
C LEU A 375 8.79 -15.60 7.01
N THR A 376 9.08 -15.70 5.71
CA THR A 376 8.70 -16.80 4.83
C THR A 376 9.65 -17.96 4.96
N THR A 377 10.93 -17.75 5.28
CA THR A 377 11.81 -18.84 5.76
C THR A 377 11.34 -19.31 7.14
N THR A 378 10.97 -18.40 8.05
CA THR A 378 10.36 -18.77 9.35
C THR A 378 8.98 -19.44 9.21
N LYS A 379 8.20 -19.16 8.15
CA LYS A 379 6.90 -19.82 7.86
C LYS A 379 7.00 -21.06 6.96
N GLN A 380 7.95 -21.14 6.03
CA GLN A 380 8.21 -22.32 5.19
C GLN A 380 9.07 -23.36 5.91
N GLU A 381 9.63 -23.03 7.07
CA GLU A 381 9.98 -24.00 8.11
C GLU A 381 8.75 -24.72 8.71
N SER A 382 7.54 -24.42 8.24
CA SER A 382 6.41 -25.37 8.26
C SER A 382 6.12 -25.92 6.85
N LEU A 383 6.64 -27.14 6.63
CA LEU A 383 6.45 -28.09 5.53
C LEU A 383 7.19 -27.87 4.19
N PRO A 384 8.41 -28.40 4.06
CA PRO A 384 8.69 -29.40 3.04
C PRO A 384 8.11 -30.76 3.49
N LYS A 385 7.45 -31.49 2.59
CA LYS A 385 7.16 -32.93 2.78
C LYS A 385 8.47 -33.71 2.79
N LEU A 386 9.18 -33.66 3.92
CA LEU A 386 10.09 -34.71 4.33
C LEU A 386 9.28 -35.54 5.33
N ILE A 387 9.18 -36.85 5.11
CA ILE A 387 8.68 -37.76 6.14
C ILE A 387 9.76 -37.80 7.22
N LEU A 388 9.79 -36.79 8.07
CA LEU A 388 10.52 -36.81 9.33
C LEU A 388 9.63 -37.57 10.32
N PRO A 389 10.16 -38.58 11.03
CA PRO A 389 9.40 -39.21 12.11
C PRO A 389 9.01 -38.10 13.10
N ILE A 390 7.71 -38.01 13.38
CA ILE A 390 7.16 -37.05 14.33
C ILE A 390 7.79 -37.35 15.68
N ILE A 391 8.73 -36.52 16.12
CA ILE A 391 9.23 -36.52 17.50
C ILE A 391 8.32 -35.56 18.26
N PRO A 392 7.43 -36.07 19.13
CA PRO A 392 6.35 -35.28 19.69
C PRO A 392 6.83 -34.23 20.72
N GLU A 393 8.00 -34.40 21.35
CA GLU A 393 8.51 -33.50 22.38
C GLU A 393 10.05 -33.39 22.36
N LEU A 394 10.60 -32.28 22.89
CA LEU A 394 12.04 -32.10 23.06
C LEU A 394 12.56 -33.14 24.06
N PRO A 395 13.73 -33.79 23.83
CA PRO A 395 14.30 -34.74 24.78
C PRO A 395 14.51 -34.12 26.17
N ASP A 396 14.55 -34.97 27.20
CA ASP A 396 14.79 -34.54 28.58
C ASP A 396 16.26 -34.20 28.86
N ASP A 397 17.20 -34.74 28.06
CA ASP A 397 18.64 -34.52 28.23
C ASP A 397 19.44 -34.49 26.92
N ILE A 398 20.66 -33.96 26.99
CA ILE A 398 21.58 -33.80 25.84
C ILE A 398 22.05 -35.15 25.31
N THR A 399 22.18 -36.16 26.18
CA THR A 399 22.58 -37.52 25.76
C THR A 399 21.54 -38.12 24.82
N THR A 400 20.26 -37.90 25.09
CA THR A 400 19.12 -38.31 24.27
C THR A 400 19.06 -37.51 22.97
N CYS A 401 19.38 -36.20 23.00
CA CYS A 401 19.57 -35.43 21.78
C CYS A 401 20.61 -36.08 20.85
N LEU A 402 21.76 -36.51 21.38
CA LEU A 402 22.80 -37.16 20.59
C LEU A 402 22.33 -38.48 19.96
N VAL A 403 21.54 -39.28 20.69
CA VAL A 403 20.93 -40.51 20.15
C VAL A 403 20.01 -40.17 18.98
N TYR A 404 19.08 -39.22 19.16
CA TYR A 404 18.12 -38.85 18.11
C TYR A 404 18.84 -38.34 16.86
N PHE A 405 19.86 -37.51 17.02
CA PHE A 405 20.62 -37.00 15.88
C PHE A 405 21.47 -38.07 15.19
N SER A 406 21.95 -39.08 15.91
CA SER A 406 22.63 -40.24 15.32
C SER A 406 21.69 -41.10 14.46
N GLU A 407 20.42 -41.19 14.84
CA GLU A 407 19.41 -41.98 14.12
C GLU A 407 18.72 -41.20 13.00
N MET A 408 18.51 -39.89 13.17
CA MET A 408 17.85 -39.02 12.19
C MET A 408 18.77 -38.66 11.02
N PHE A 409 20.08 -38.59 11.25
CA PHE A 409 21.05 -38.12 10.25
C PHE A 409 22.28 -39.06 10.12
N PRO A 410 22.09 -40.38 9.99
CA PRO A 410 23.20 -41.36 9.94
C PRO A 410 24.12 -41.16 8.73
N ASP A 411 23.60 -40.55 7.67
CA ASP A 411 24.34 -40.24 6.45
C ASP A 411 25.14 -38.94 6.53
N LYS A 412 24.94 -38.12 7.57
CA LYS A 412 25.54 -36.78 7.68
C LYS A 412 26.43 -36.59 8.89
N ILE A 413 26.07 -37.21 10.01
CA ILE A 413 26.81 -37.05 11.27
C ILE A 413 27.11 -38.40 11.91
N ILE A 414 28.20 -38.43 12.67
CA ILE A 414 28.61 -39.57 13.48
C ILE A 414 28.84 -39.06 14.89
N ILE A 415 28.24 -39.71 15.88
CA ILE A 415 28.46 -39.35 17.29
C ILE A 415 29.48 -40.31 17.88
N HIS A 416 30.62 -39.77 18.30
CA HIS A 416 31.66 -40.57 18.97
C HIS A 416 31.30 -40.85 20.44
N GLN A 417 31.79 -41.95 21.01
CA GLN A 417 31.52 -42.33 22.40
C GLN A 417 31.91 -41.23 23.41
N ASN A 418 33.03 -40.54 23.17
CA ASN A 418 33.46 -39.37 23.96
C ASN A 418 32.40 -38.25 24.03
N ALA A 419 31.59 -38.06 22.98
CA ALA A 419 30.52 -37.07 22.98
C ALA A 419 29.38 -37.48 23.92
N PHE A 420 29.03 -38.77 23.96
CA PHE A 420 28.06 -39.29 24.94
C PHE A 420 28.58 -39.19 26.36
N GLU A 421 29.85 -39.53 26.60
CA GLU A 421 30.46 -39.47 27.93
C GLU A 421 30.58 -38.03 28.44
N SER A 422 30.96 -37.09 27.58
CA SER A 422 31.02 -35.66 27.93
C SER A 422 29.64 -35.04 28.19
N ALA A 423 28.62 -35.45 27.43
CA ALA A 423 27.24 -35.02 27.68
C ALA A 423 26.72 -35.54 29.02
N LYS A 424 26.91 -36.83 29.29
CA LYS A 424 26.48 -37.45 30.54
C LYS A 424 27.12 -36.83 31.78
N ASN A 425 28.39 -36.42 31.68
CA ASN A 425 29.14 -35.81 32.78
C ASN A 425 28.98 -34.29 32.88
N PHE A 426 28.22 -33.66 31.97
CA PHE A 426 27.99 -32.23 31.99
C PHE A 426 26.91 -31.87 33.02
N SER A 427 27.24 -30.92 33.90
CA SER A 427 26.30 -30.39 34.92
C SER A 427 25.00 -29.81 34.36
N GLY A 428 24.96 -29.47 33.07
CA GLY A 428 23.77 -28.99 32.36
C GLY A 428 23.08 -30.03 31.46
N ASN A 429 23.39 -31.32 31.59
CA ASN A 429 22.87 -32.38 30.70
C ASN A 429 21.34 -32.41 30.61
N ASP A 430 20.63 -32.18 31.72
CA ASP A 430 19.17 -32.16 31.85
C ASP A 430 18.60 -30.73 31.97
N ASN A 431 19.45 -29.71 31.84
CA ASN A 431 19.00 -28.32 31.91
C ASN A 431 18.26 -27.95 30.62
N ILE A 432 16.98 -27.56 30.74
CA ILE A 432 16.13 -27.23 29.58
C ILE A 432 16.74 -26.21 28.60
N TYR A 433 17.54 -25.25 29.06
CA TYR A 433 18.20 -24.29 28.18
C TYR A 433 19.37 -24.92 27.44
N SER A 434 20.19 -25.72 28.12
CA SER A 434 21.30 -26.45 27.50
C SER A 434 20.82 -27.54 26.54
N VAL A 435 19.73 -28.23 26.87
CA VAL A 435 19.09 -29.22 25.98
C VAL A 435 18.53 -28.55 24.72
N LYS A 436 17.82 -27.42 24.86
CA LYS A 436 17.35 -26.62 23.71
C LYS A 436 18.51 -26.14 22.83
N SER A 437 19.60 -25.68 23.44
CA SER A 437 20.77 -25.22 22.69
C SER A 437 21.49 -26.38 22.01
N ALA A 438 21.65 -27.53 22.67
CA ALA A 438 22.22 -28.74 22.06
C ALA A 438 21.40 -29.21 20.86
N TRP A 439 20.07 -29.32 21.01
CA TRP A 439 19.15 -29.68 19.93
C TRP A 439 19.27 -28.74 18.74
N ARG A 440 19.24 -27.42 19.00
CA ARG A 440 19.38 -26.40 17.96
C ARG A 440 20.73 -26.50 17.24
N ILE A 441 21.83 -26.66 17.98
CA ILE A 441 23.17 -26.72 17.40
C ILE A 441 23.36 -28.00 16.59
N LEU A 442 22.97 -29.17 17.13
CA LEU A 442 23.07 -30.45 16.42
C LEU A 442 22.25 -30.44 15.12
N ASN A 443 21.05 -29.86 15.14
CA ASN A 443 20.26 -29.67 13.93
C ASN A 443 21.01 -28.84 12.88
N GLN A 444 21.54 -27.69 13.28
CA GLN A 444 22.25 -26.80 12.35
C GLN A 444 23.58 -27.40 11.88
N ILE A 445 24.25 -28.25 12.68
CA ILE A 445 25.41 -29.01 12.23
C ILE A 445 24.98 -30.01 11.13
N SER A 446 23.93 -30.80 11.38
CA SER A 446 23.46 -31.84 10.47
C SER A 446 22.81 -31.31 9.20
N THR A 447 22.22 -30.11 9.22
CA THR A 447 21.58 -29.52 8.04
C THR A 447 22.51 -28.52 7.36
N THR A 448 22.88 -27.46 8.06
CA THR A 448 23.44 -26.25 7.45
C THR A 448 24.95 -26.35 7.34
N LEU A 449 25.64 -26.71 8.41
CA LEU A 449 27.11 -26.84 8.39
C LEU A 449 27.57 -27.97 7.47
N HIS A 450 26.89 -29.12 7.51
CA HIS A 450 27.17 -30.25 6.62
C HIS A 450 27.08 -29.81 5.15
N ASN A 451 25.99 -29.14 4.76
CA ASN A 451 25.82 -28.66 3.40
C ASN A 451 26.90 -27.64 3.01
N ILE A 452 27.26 -26.70 3.90
CA ILE A 452 28.32 -25.72 3.63
C ILE A 452 29.66 -26.42 3.38
N ILE A 453 30.07 -27.31 4.29
CA ILE A 453 31.39 -27.99 4.26
C ILE A 453 31.54 -28.90 3.04
N PHE A 454 30.48 -29.59 2.62
CA PHE A 454 30.54 -30.61 1.57
C PHE A 454 29.87 -30.18 0.25
N SER A 455 29.53 -28.90 0.11
CA SER A 455 29.10 -28.31 -1.17
C SER A 455 30.27 -28.18 -2.15
N ASP A 456 29.96 -28.11 -3.45
CA ASP A 456 30.97 -28.00 -4.51
C ASP A 456 31.62 -26.59 -4.60
N ASP A 457 31.21 -25.65 -3.74
CA ASP A 457 31.66 -24.26 -3.76
C ASP A 457 32.87 -24.06 -2.83
N LYS A 458 34.06 -23.95 -3.43
CA LYS A 458 35.36 -24.12 -2.75
C LYS A 458 35.93 -22.85 -2.10
N ASP A 459 35.27 -21.70 -2.21
CA ASP A 459 35.80 -20.39 -1.79
C ASP A 459 34.95 -19.68 -0.71
N CYS A 460 34.12 -20.42 0.05
CA CYS A 460 33.31 -19.84 1.11
C CYS A 460 34.06 -19.72 2.46
N ASP A 461 33.90 -18.57 3.14
CA ASP A 461 34.29 -18.41 4.54
C ASP A 461 33.28 -19.13 5.43
N VAL A 462 33.59 -20.38 5.78
CA VAL A 462 32.69 -21.28 6.52
C VAL A 462 32.24 -20.69 7.86
N GLU A 463 33.12 -19.99 8.60
CA GLU A 463 32.74 -19.42 9.90
C GLU A 463 31.72 -18.30 9.74
N LYS A 464 31.97 -17.42 8.75
CA LYS A 464 31.08 -16.30 8.44
C LYS A 464 29.76 -16.78 7.86
N GLU A 465 29.80 -17.66 6.86
CA GLU A 465 28.61 -18.17 6.17
C GLU A 465 27.69 -18.94 7.14
N PHE A 466 28.27 -19.77 8.01
CA PHE A 466 27.50 -20.48 9.03
C PHE A 466 26.91 -19.51 10.07
N CYS A 467 27.63 -18.47 10.46
CA CYS A 467 27.14 -17.46 11.39
C CYS A 467 26.03 -16.59 10.78
N ASP A 468 26.18 -16.17 9.51
CA ASP A 468 25.19 -15.37 8.79
C ASP A 468 23.91 -16.18 8.53
N SER A 469 24.05 -17.48 8.26
CA SER A 469 22.92 -18.39 8.00
C SER A 469 22.16 -18.83 9.27
N THR A 470 22.85 -19.00 10.41
CA THR A 470 22.25 -19.64 11.60
C THR A 470 22.27 -18.78 12.86
N GLY A 471 23.01 -17.67 12.85
CA GLY A 471 23.32 -16.87 14.04
C GLY A 471 24.23 -17.58 15.05
N ILE A 472 24.76 -18.77 14.73
CA ILE A 472 25.65 -19.55 15.60
C ILE A 472 27.10 -19.29 15.21
N ARG A 473 27.91 -18.90 16.19
CA ARG A 473 29.35 -18.70 15.98
C ARG A 473 30.08 -20.05 16.02
N LEU A 474 30.61 -20.46 14.87
CA LEU A 474 31.57 -21.54 14.74
C LEU A 474 33.00 -20.99 14.88
N SER A 475 33.89 -21.77 15.48
CA SER A 475 35.32 -21.49 15.50
C SER A 475 36.08 -22.73 15.05
N LEU A 476 36.75 -22.66 13.89
CA LEU A 476 37.50 -23.75 13.27
C LEU A 476 38.83 -24.03 13.99
N ARG A 477 39.32 -23.07 14.78
CA ARG A 477 40.62 -23.14 15.46
C ARG A 477 40.50 -22.83 16.94
N GLU A 478 41.40 -23.45 17.71
CA GLU A 478 41.64 -23.14 19.12
C GLU A 478 42.63 -21.98 19.29
N GLY A 479 42.71 -21.43 20.50
CA GLY A 479 43.63 -20.34 20.83
C GLY A 479 45.11 -20.68 20.59
N LYS A 480 45.92 -19.67 20.22
CA LYS A 480 47.35 -19.83 19.84
C LYS A 480 48.22 -20.56 20.88
N GLN A 481 47.90 -20.45 22.17
CA GLN A 481 48.64 -21.13 23.25
C GLN A 481 48.21 -22.59 23.41
N THR A 482 46.90 -22.90 23.29
CA THR A 482 46.34 -24.25 23.34
C THR A 482 46.85 -25.13 22.19
N ASN A 483 46.99 -24.57 20.98
CA ASN A 483 47.53 -25.30 19.82
C ASN A 483 49.01 -25.72 19.97
N LYS A 484 49.77 -25.11 20.89
CA LYS A 484 51.20 -25.42 21.09
C LYS A 484 51.45 -26.51 22.14
N ASP A 485 50.45 -26.84 22.96
CA ASP A 485 50.57 -27.85 24.02
C ASP A 485 50.05 -29.21 23.54
N LYS A 486 50.98 -30.15 23.30
CA LYS A 486 50.67 -31.50 22.82
C LYS A 486 49.79 -32.30 23.79
N SER A 487 49.88 -32.05 25.10
CA SER A 487 49.11 -32.76 26.11
C SER A 487 47.64 -32.31 26.12
N ILE A 488 47.39 -31.03 25.87
CA ILE A 488 46.05 -30.43 25.81
C ILE A 488 45.37 -30.72 24.45
N MET A 489 46.14 -30.75 23.37
CA MET A 489 45.64 -31.13 22.04
C MET A 489 45.20 -32.59 21.97
N LYS A 490 45.88 -33.49 22.71
CA LYS A 490 45.50 -34.90 22.82
C LYS A 490 44.08 -35.10 23.36
N LYS A 491 43.56 -34.17 24.19
CA LYS A 491 42.18 -34.21 24.71
C LYS A 491 41.11 -33.89 23.65
N ARG A 492 41.52 -33.41 22.48
CA ARG A 492 40.66 -33.11 21.32
C ARG A 492 40.79 -34.19 20.25
N GLU A 493 41.52 -35.27 20.50
CA GLU A 493 41.66 -36.40 19.58
C GLU A 493 40.59 -37.45 19.88
N CYS A 494 40.01 -38.01 18.83
CA CYS A 494 39.17 -39.19 18.91
C CYS A 494 39.54 -40.16 17.78
N GLU A 495 39.49 -41.45 18.07
CA GLU A 495 39.80 -42.50 17.11
C GLU A 495 38.50 -42.98 16.47
N TYR A 496 38.43 -42.94 15.14
CA TYR A 496 37.29 -43.46 14.39
C TYR A 496 37.81 -44.26 13.20
N ASN A 497 37.36 -45.50 13.06
CA ASN A 497 37.82 -46.47 12.04
C ASN A 497 39.35 -46.63 11.95
N GLY A 498 40.05 -46.60 13.10
CA GLY A 498 41.51 -46.74 13.16
C GLY A 498 42.30 -45.49 12.75
N ILE A 499 41.61 -44.36 12.53
CA ILE A 499 42.21 -43.06 12.19
C ILE A 499 41.96 -42.09 13.35
N ASN A 500 43.01 -41.38 13.77
CA ASN A 500 42.90 -40.34 14.79
C ASN A 500 42.48 -39.01 14.15
N TYR A 501 41.33 -38.50 14.56
CA TYR A 501 40.80 -37.20 14.14
C TYR A 501 40.94 -36.17 15.26
N THR A 502 41.30 -34.93 14.91
CA THR A 502 41.37 -33.82 15.86
C THR A 502 40.11 -32.95 15.75
N CYS A 503 39.29 -32.93 16.81
CA CYS A 503 38.07 -32.13 16.91
C CYS A 503 38.37 -30.70 17.41
N THR A 504 39.14 -29.92 16.63
CA THR A 504 39.39 -28.49 16.95
C THR A 504 38.23 -27.56 16.63
N PRO A 505 37.48 -27.73 15.52
CA PRO A 505 36.28 -26.94 15.28
C PRO A 505 35.28 -27.09 16.41
N HIS A 506 34.75 -25.98 16.92
CA HIS A 506 33.79 -26.02 18.02
C HIS A 506 32.82 -24.85 18.01
N ILE A 507 31.68 -25.07 18.67
CA ILE A 507 30.63 -24.09 18.91
C ILE A 507 30.51 -23.89 20.42
N LYS A 508 30.44 -22.63 20.86
CA LYS A 508 30.31 -22.26 22.27
C LYS A 508 29.00 -21.51 22.51
N THR A 509 28.28 -21.93 23.54
CA THR A 509 27.05 -21.26 24.00
C THR A 509 27.32 -20.28 25.14
N ASN A 510 26.33 -19.44 25.45
CA ASN A 510 26.46 -18.41 26.48
C ASN A 510 26.14 -18.94 27.90
N LYS A 511 26.26 -18.08 28.91
CA LYS A 511 26.01 -18.43 30.33
C LYS A 511 24.59 -18.94 30.60
N ARG A 512 23.58 -18.40 29.92
CA ARG A 512 22.17 -18.81 30.09
C ARG A 512 21.90 -20.19 29.49
N GLU A 513 22.77 -20.63 28.58
CA GLU A 513 22.72 -21.92 27.89
C GLU A 513 23.69 -22.95 28.53
N GLY A 514 24.21 -22.66 29.72
CA GLY A 514 25.03 -23.58 30.52
C GLY A 514 26.50 -23.67 30.12
N TYR A 515 27.00 -22.79 29.23
CA TYR A 515 28.36 -22.86 28.68
C TYR A 515 28.69 -24.18 27.93
N LEU A 516 27.66 -24.83 27.38
CA LEU A 516 27.79 -25.99 26.49
C LEU A 516 28.77 -25.68 25.34
N ARG A 517 29.66 -26.62 25.07
CA ARG A 517 30.53 -26.66 23.90
C ARG A 517 30.39 -27.97 23.15
N ILE A 518 30.35 -27.87 21.83
CA ILE A 518 30.32 -29.03 20.93
C ILE A 518 31.56 -28.98 20.05
N HIS A 519 32.42 -30.00 20.13
CA HIS A 519 33.60 -30.14 19.27
C HIS A 519 33.37 -31.16 18.18
N ILE A 520 33.80 -30.84 16.97
CA ILE A 520 33.52 -31.62 15.77
C ILE A 520 34.78 -31.82 14.92
N ALA A 521 34.80 -32.85 14.07
CA ALA A 521 35.79 -33.06 13.02
C ALA A 521 35.09 -33.33 11.68
N PHE A 522 35.72 -32.93 10.57
CA PHE A 522 35.18 -33.13 9.23
C PHE A 522 35.80 -34.37 8.59
N LEU A 523 34.97 -35.39 8.34
CA LEU A 523 35.35 -36.61 7.64
C LEU A 523 35.15 -36.40 6.14
N HIS A 524 36.14 -35.79 5.48
CA HIS A 524 36.01 -35.40 4.07
C HIS A 524 35.80 -36.58 3.11
N GLU A 525 36.40 -37.74 3.40
CA GLU A 525 36.25 -38.94 2.57
C GLU A 525 34.84 -39.54 2.66
N GLU A 526 34.26 -39.57 3.86
CA GLU A 526 32.89 -40.07 4.11
C GLU A 526 31.81 -39.01 3.89
N LYS A 527 32.20 -37.74 3.66
CA LYS A 527 31.32 -36.57 3.65
C LYS A 527 30.43 -36.50 4.90
N LYS A 528 31.00 -36.73 6.07
CA LYS A 528 30.30 -36.72 7.37
C LYS A 528 30.97 -35.81 8.38
N ILE A 529 30.22 -35.36 9.38
CA ILE A 529 30.76 -34.61 10.52
C ILE A 529 30.78 -35.52 11.76
N LEU A 530 31.96 -35.71 12.34
CA LEU A 530 32.15 -36.45 13.58
C LEU A 530 31.97 -35.50 14.77
N ILE A 531 31.06 -35.81 15.68
CA ILE A 531 30.90 -35.11 16.96
C ILE A 531 31.76 -35.80 18.01
N GLY A 532 32.83 -35.14 18.44
CA GLY A 532 33.83 -35.71 19.36
C GLY A 532 33.62 -35.33 20.83
N HIS A 533 32.90 -34.24 21.12
CA HIS A 533 32.61 -33.76 22.48
C HIS A 533 31.32 -32.94 22.48
N CYS A 534 30.50 -33.07 23.53
CA CYS A 534 29.27 -32.29 23.71
C CYS A 534 29.02 -32.06 25.21
N GLY A 535 29.58 -31.01 25.79
CA GLY A 535 29.53 -30.80 27.24
C GLY A 535 30.27 -29.56 27.71
N GLU A 536 30.89 -29.62 28.89
CA GLU A 536 31.67 -28.50 29.44
C GLU A 536 32.90 -28.15 28.58
N HIS A 537 33.61 -27.10 28.97
CA HIS A 537 34.87 -26.78 28.34
C HIS A 537 35.89 -27.91 28.46
N LEU A 538 36.51 -28.29 27.34
CA LEU A 538 37.78 -29.01 27.39
C LEU A 538 38.89 -28.13 27.97
N GLU A 539 39.84 -28.75 28.66
CA GLU A 539 40.96 -28.03 29.25
C GLU A 539 41.72 -27.21 28.20
N THR A 540 42.13 -26.03 28.64
CA THR A 540 42.77 -24.96 27.88
C THR A 540 43.94 -24.45 28.70
N TYR A 541 44.94 -23.84 28.05
CA TYR A 541 46.15 -23.34 28.71
C TYR A 541 45.84 -22.39 29.89
N GLY A 542 44.76 -21.60 29.81
CA GLY A 542 44.33 -20.69 30.87
C GLY A 542 43.48 -21.32 31.99
N THR A 543 43.15 -22.61 31.90
CA THR A 543 42.34 -23.35 32.88
C THR A 543 43.12 -24.45 33.61
N GLN A 544 44.41 -24.61 33.33
CA GLN A 544 45.28 -25.48 34.12
C GLN A 544 45.24 -25.00 35.58
N LYS A 545 44.81 -25.87 36.50
CA LYS A 545 45.05 -25.63 37.92
C LYS A 545 46.56 -25.63 38.13
N ILE A 546 47.11 -24.48 38.52
CA ILE A 546 48.45 -24.39 39.09
C ILE A 546 48.42 -25.25 40.35
N CYS A 547 49.17 -26.35 40.35
CA CYS A 547 49.50 -27.08 41.57
C CYS A 547 50.46 -26.26 42.42
#